data_AF-A0A821BQ01-F1
#
_entry.id   AF-A0A821BQ01-F1
#
_cell.length_a   1.000
_cell.length_b   1.000
_cell.length_c   1.000
_cell.angle_alpha   90.00
_cell.angle_beta   90.00
_cell.angle_gamma   90.00
#
_symmetry.space_group_name_H-M   'P 1'
#
loop_
_entity.id
_entity.type
_entity.pdbx_description
1 polymer ?
#
loop_
_entity_poly.entity_id
_entity_poly.type
_entity_poly.pdbx_seq_one_letter_code
_entity_poly.pdbx_strand_id
1 'polypeptide(L)'
;MTYKNIKYVAVCCPLRTCQYSARIRFIIILCWLSSCIVAIPQLFIFQQSLFNGSLTKYRCASNGYTAEWQRRVYFTTFATYVLVLPALCMTIWYIQIIRIVNKSKKIWTQNTYGQTTVLSSTLLTSPTKVKTVKLAMTIIIVFVVCWTPYMVITLIEIYSNHHFRKPSWLDGVLQTICFLQSGLNPFIYMAFNQGRKYSPAIIRAAASTLSQTSDRKNPRQQRGRHGSKLFY
;
A
#
# COMPACT_ATOMS: atom_id res chain seq x y z
N MET A 1 -31.43 -0.31 31.27
CA MET A 1 -31.56 0.01 29.82
C MET A 1 -30.21 0.10 29.09
N THR A 2 -29.18 -0.65 29.51
CA THR A 2 -27.79 -0.39 29.04
C THR A 2 -27.29 -1.42 28.01
N TYR A 3 -27.95 -2.59 27.90
CA TYR A 3 -27.48 -3.70 27.06
C TYR A 3 -27.89 -3.59 25.58
N LYS A 4 -28.96 -2.85 25.26
CA LYS A 4 -29.45 -2.66 23.87
C LYS A 4 -28.56 -1.74 23.03
N ASN A 5 -27.87 -0.78 23.65
CA ASN A 5 -26.99 0.17 22.94
C ASN A 5 -25.73 -0.48 22.37
N ILE A 6 -25.18 -1.50 23.04
CA ILE A 6 -23.89 -2.11 22.64
C ILE A 6 -24.06 -2.96 21.37
N LYS A 7 -25.17 -3.69 21.25
CA LYS A 7 -25.48 -4.51 20.07
C LYS A 7 -25.84 -3.65 18.85
N TYR A 8 -26.56 -2.54 19.04
CA TYR A 8 -26.92 -1.63 17.95
C TYR A 8 -25.67 -0.96 17.35
N VAL A 9 -24.73 -0.52 18.19
CA VAL A 9 -23.45 0.07 17.73
C VAL A 9 -22.58 -0.94 16.98
N ALA A 10 -22.58 -2.22 17.36
CA ALA A 10 -21.83 -3.25 16.65
C ALA A 10 -22.42 -3.63 15.28
N VAL A 11 -23.74 -3.51 15.13
CA VAL A 11 -24.47 -3.91 13.91
C VAL A 11 -24.62 -2.76 12.92
N CYS A 12 -24.87 -1.54 13.39
CA CYS A 12 -24.97 -0.35 12.53
C CYS A 12 -23.60 0.27 12.20
N CYS A 13 -22.56 -0.05 12.97
CA CYS A 13 -21.19 0.37 12.69
C CYS A 13 -20.25 -0.85 12.67
N PRO A 14 -20.37 -1.75 11.67
CA PRO A 14 -19.45 -2.89 11.50
C PRO A 14 -17.99 -2.45 11.26
N LEU A 15 -17.79 -1.15 11.06
CA LEU A 15 -16.54 -0.47 10.82
C LEU A 15 -16.42 0.73 11.77
N ARG A 16 -16.25 0.49 13.07
CA ARG A 16 -15.57 1.47 13.95
C ARG A 16 -14.06 1.55 13.62
N THR A 17 -13.73 1.65 12.33
CA THR A 17 -12.39 1.92 11.79
C THR A 17 -12.07 3.42 11.70
N CYS A 18 -12.91 4.30 12.27
CA CYS A 18 -12.68 5.74 12.32
C CYS A 18 -12.17 6.25 13.68
N GLN A 19 -11.22 5.54 14.28
CA GLN A 19 -10.33 6.15 15.28
C GLN A 19 -8.90 6.21 14.75
N TYR A 20 -8.71 6.80 13.58
CA TYR A 20 -7.40 7.37 13.26
C TYR A 20 -7.14 8.50 14.28
N SER A 21 -6.16 8.27 15.15
CA SER A 21 -5.63 9.30 16.05
C SER A 21 -5.35 10.57 15.25
N ALA A 22 -5.56 11.74 15.86
CA ALA A 22 -5.18 13.03 15.27
C ALA A 22 -3.74 13.01 14.73
N ARG A 23 -2.85 12.27 15.42
CA ARG A 23 -1.47 12.02 14.98
C ARG A 23 -1.38 11.34 13.61
N ILE A 24 -2.20 10.32 13.35
CA ILE A 24 -2.16 9.58 12.07
C ILE A 24 -2.68 10.47 10.94
N ARG A 25 -3.77 11.22 11.19
CA ARG A 25 -4.30 12.18 10.20
C ARG A 25 -3.28 13.25 9.86
N PHE A 26 -2.61 13.80 10.86
CA PHE A 26 -1.54 14.78 10.67
C PHE A 26 -0.39 14.22 9.82
N ILE A 27 0.07 12.99 10.10
CA ILE A 27 1.10 12.32 9.29
C ILE A 27 0.65 12.16 7.83
N ILE A 28 -0.61 11.74 7.59
CA ILE A 28 -1.15 11.59 6.24
C ILE A 28 -1.14 12.93 5.51
N ILE A 29 -1.57 14.01 6.15
CA ILE A 29 -1.56 15.37 5.58
C ILE A 29 -0.12 15.78 5.22
N LEU A 30 0.84 15.56 6.11
CA LEU A 30 2.26 15.85 5.82
C LEU A 30 2.79 15.04 4.63
N CYS A 31 2.42 13.76 4.53
CA CYS A 31 2.80 12.95 3.37
C CYS A 31 2.23 13.54 2.08
N TRP A 32 0.94 13.89 2.04
CA TRP A 32 0.33 14.52 0.87
C TRP A 32 0.99 15.85 0.49
N LEU A 33 1.24 16.73 1.47
CA LEU A 33 1.92 18.00 1.23
C LEU A 33 3.33 17.79 0.69
N SER A 34 4.10 16.85 1.26
CA SER A 34 5.44 16.53 0.78
C SER A 34 5.43 16.00 -0.66
N SER A 35 4.45 15.15 -1.00
CA SER A 35 4.28 14.65 -2.36
C SER A 35 3.95 15.78 -3.34
N CYS A 36 3.07 16.70 -2.96
CA CYS A 36 2.75 17.87 -3.78
C CYS A 36 3.99 18.74 -4.01
N ILE A 37 4.78 19.00 -2.98
CA ILE A 37 6.01 19.80 -3.08
C ILE A 37 6.99 19.17 -4.06
N VAL A 38 7.22 17.85 -3.98
CA VAL A 38 8.11 17.13 -4.90
C VAL A 38 7.55 17.06 -6.32
N ALA A 39 6.23 17.08 -6.49
CA ALA A 39 5.56 17.04 -7.79
C ALA A 39 5.51 18.40 -8.50
N ILE A 40 5.50 19.53 -7.78
CA ILE A 40 5.40 20.87 -8.36
C ILE A 40 6.43 21.13 -9.48
N PRO A 41 7.74 20.83 -9.31
CA PRO A 41 8.72 21.02 -10.38
C PRO A 41 8.39 20.26 -11.68
N GLN A 42 7.69 19.13 -11.59
CA GLN A 42 7.33 18.32 -12.75
C GLN A 42 6.41 19.07 -13.71
N LEU A 43 5.54 19.96 -13.21
CA LEU A 43 4.62 20.76 -14.02
C LEU A 43 5.35 21.69 -14.99
N PHE A 44 6.54 22.16 -14.61
CA PHE A 44 7.34 23.07 -15.43
C PHE A 44 8.35 22.33 -16.30
N ILE A 45 8.90 21.21 -15.80
CA ILE A 45 9.95 20.42 -16.44
C ILE A 45 9.40 19.58 -17.61
N PHE A 46 8.26 18.92 -17.43
CA PHE A 46 7.70 18.00 -18.41
C PHE A 46 6.76 18.75 -19.34
N GLN A 47 7.20 18.93 -20.59
CA GLN A 47 6.51 19.72 -21.60
C GLN A 47 6.26 18.89 -22.85
N GLN A 48 5.24 19.28 -23.62
CA GLN A 48 4.96 18.70 -24.92
C GLN A 48 6.01 19.16 -25.94
N SER A 49 6.56 18.22 -26.69
CA SER A 49 7.56 18.45 -27.74
C SER A 49 7.24 17.64 -28.99
N LEU A 50 7.65 18.13 -30.16
CA LEU A 50 7.50 17.42 -31.43
C LEU A 50 8.41 16.19 -31.46
N PHE A 51 7.90 15.05 -31.92
CA PHE A 51 8.67 13.82 -32.05
C PHE A 51 9.49 13.85 -33.35
N ASN A 52 10.81 13.95 -33.24
CA ASN A 52 11.74 13.99 -34.37
C ASN A 52 11.38 15.04 -35.45
N GLY A 53 10.83 16.20 -35.05
CA GLY A 53 10.44 17.26 -35.98
C GLY A 53 9.17 16.97 -36.81
N SER A 54 8.47 15.86 -36.54
CA SER A 54 7.18 15.58 -37.19
C SER A 54 6.09 16.53 -36.72
N LEU A 55 5.38 17.18 -37.65
CA LEU A 55 4.27 18.10 -37.38
C LEU A 55 3.03 17.42 -36.80
N THR A 56 2.96 16.08 -36.82
CA THR A 56 1.75 15.33 -36.43
C THR A 56 1.93 14.45 -35.20
N LYS A 57 3.16 14.32 -34.68
CA LYS A 57 3.46 13.43 -33.55
C LYS A 57 4.10 14.20 -32.40
N TYR A 58 3.44 14.15 -31.24
CA TYR A 58 3.89 14.81 -30.02
C TYR A 58 4.40 13.79 -28.99
N ARG A 59 5.35 14.20 -28.15
CA ARG A 59 5.83 13.46 -26.98
C ARG A 59 5.88 14.38 -25.76
N CYS A 60 5.69 13.81 -24.58
CA CYS A 60 6.09 14.47 -23.34
C CYS A 60 7.59 14.29 -23.14
N ALA A 61 8.33 15.38 -22.91
CA ALA A 61 9.77 15.38 -22.70
C ALA A 61 10.15 16.34 -21.57
N SER A 62 11.22 16.00 -20.83
CA SER A 62 11.77 16.84 -19.77
C SER A 62 12.63 17.96 -20.35
N ASN A 63 12.02 18.90 -21.07
CA ASN A 63 12.71 19.98 -21.78
C ASN A 63 12.59 21.35 -21.09
N GLY A 64 11.82 21.46 -20.00
CA GLY A 64 11.58 22.73 -19.31
C GLY A 64 12.75 23.25 -18.45
N TYR A 65 13.99 22.86 -18.75
CA TYR A 65 15.18 23.32 -18.04
C TYR A 65 15.79 24.55 -18.72
N THR A 66 16.25 25.54 -17.96
CA THR A 66 17.00 26.68 -18.49
C THR A 66 18.48 26.37 -18.64
N ALA A 67 18.99 25.40 -17.87
CA ALA A 67 20.39 24.96 -17.93
C ALA A 67 20.53 23.48 -17.55
N GLU A 68 21.54 22.80 -18.11
CA GLU A 68 21.78 21.37 -17.90
C GLU A 68 22.06 20.98 -16.43
N TRP A 69 22.63 21.89 -15.64
CA TRP A 69 22.86 21.63 -14.21
C TRP A 69 21.54 21.41 -13.45
N GLN A 70 20.45 22.07 -13.87
CA GLN A 70 19.13 21.90 -13.24
C GLN A 70 18.61 20.48 -13.44
N ARG A 71 18.83 19.92 -14.64
CA ARG A 71 18.47 18.54 -14.95
C ARG A 71 19.23 17.56 -14.06
N ARG A 72 20.54 17.78 -13.86
CA ARG A 72 21.36 16.97 -12.95
C ARG A 72 20.85 17.04 -11.52
N VAL A 73 20.67 18.26 -10.98
CA VAL A 73 20.18 18.47 -9.61
C VAL A 73 18.81 17.85 -9.42
N TYR A 74 17.90 18.02 -10.38
CA TYR A 74 16.55 17.46 -10.31
C TYR A 74 16.57 15.93 -10.24
N PHE A 75 17.20 15.26 -11.21
CA PHE A 75 17.19 13.79 -11.27
C PHE A 75 17.99 13.16 -10.13
N THR A 76 19.08 13.78 -9.67
CA THR A 76 19.85 13.30 -8.51
C THR A 76 19.07 13.45 -7.21
N THR A 77 18.41 14.60 -7.01
CA THR A 77 17.56 14.82 -5.84
C THR A 77 16.39 13.83 -5.84
N PHE A 78 15.75 13.63 -6.99
CA PHE A 78 14.66 12.67 -7.13
C PHE A 78 15.11 11.23 -6.88
N ALA A 79 16.24 10.82 -7.46
CA ALA A 79 16.83 9.50 -7.21
C ALA A 79 17.19 9.31 -5.73
N THR A 80 17.74 10.34 -5.09
CA THR A 80 18.07 10.31 -3.65
C THR A 80 16.80 10.14 -2.82
N TYR A 81 15.75 10.91 -3.10
CA TYR A 81 14.47 10.80 -2.41
C TYR A 81 13.85 9.41 -2.58
N VAL A 82 13.85 8.87 -3.79
CA VAL A 82 13.22 7.58 -4.11
C VAL A 82 14.05 6.38 -3.63
N LEU A 83 15.38 6.45 -3.62
CA LEU A 83 16.21 5.29 -3.25
C LEU A 83 16.70 5.34 -1.80
N VAL A 84 17.15 6.52 -1.33
CA VAL A 84 17.79 6.64 -0.02
C VAL A 84 16.77 6.69 1.10
N LEU A 85 15.67 7.47 0.96
CA LEU A 85 14.67 7.57 2.02
C LEU A 85 14.05 6.20 2.35
N PRO A 86 13.62 5.38 1.37
CA PRO A 86 13.10 4.04 1.69
C PRO A 86 14.18 3.10 2.23
N ALA A 87 15.42 3.17 1.72
CA ALA A 87 16.52 2.37 2.24
C ALA A 87 16.85 2.69 3.71
N LEU A 88 16.86 3.97 4.08
CA LEU A 88 17.05 4.41 5.47
C LEU A 88 15.90 3.93 6.36
N CYS A 89 14.65 4.10 5.90
CA CYS A 89 13.47 3.58 6.60
C CYS A 89 13.59 2.06 6.86
N MET A 90 14.00 1.29 5.85
CA MET A 90 14.21 -0.16 5.98
C MET A 90 15.33 -0.48 6.96
N THR A 91 16.46 0.22 6.87
CA THR A 91 17.63 -0.01 7.72
C THR A 91 17.29 0.24 9.19
N ILE A 92 16.67 1.38 9.49
CA ILE A 92 16.21 1.73 10.85
C ILE A 92 15.26 0.66 11.35
N TRP A 93 14.30 0.24 10.53
CA TRP A 93 13.35 -0.81 10.88
C TRP A 93 14.02 -2.16 11.20
N TYR A 94 14.93 -2.62 10.36
CA TYR A 94 15.68 -3.87 10.58
C TYR A 94 16.47 -3.82 11.89
N ILE A 95 17.13 -2.69 12.17
CA ILE A 95 17.84 -2.47 13.43
C ILE A 95 16.87 -2.61 14.62
N GLN A 96 15.68 -2.01 14.54
CA GLN A 96 14.68 -2.12 15.62
C GLN A 96 14.20 -3.57 15.80
N ILE A 97 13.97 -4.31 14.72
CA ILE A 97 13.58 -5.72 14.77
C ILE A 97 14.67 -6.55 15.48
N ILE A 98 15.93 -6.39 15.06
CA ILE A 98 17.07 -7.10 15.66
C ILE A 98 17.20 -6.76 17.15
N ARG A 99 17.06 -5.48 17.52
CA ARG A 99 17.09 -5.05 18.93
C ARG A 99 15.98 -5.69 19.76
N ILE A 100 14.75 -5.75 19.23
CA ILE A 100 13.61 -6.38 19.91
C ILE A 100 13.88 -7.88 20.11
N VAL A 101 14.31 -8.58 19.06
CA VAL A 101 14.63 -10.02 19.12
C VAL A 101 15.75 -10.30 20.12
N ASN A 102 16.83 -9.51 20.09
CA ASN A 102 17.95 -9.68 21.01
C ASN A 102 17.57 -9.39 22.46
N LYS A 103 16.75 -8.36 22.71
CA LYS A 103 16.21 -8.06 24.04
C LYS A 103 15.33 -9.21 24.55
N SER A 104 14.48 -9.78 23.70
CA SER A 104 13.68 -10.95 24.04
C SER A 104 14.54 -12.17 24.40
N LYS A 105 15.62 -12.45 23.64
CA LYS A 105 16.56 -13.54 23.96
C LYS A 105 17.29 -13.35 25.31
N LYS A 106 17.71 -12.11 25.63
CA LYS A 106 18.37 -11.78 26.90
C LYS A 106 17.47 -12.02 28.12
N ILE A 107 16.18 -11.69 28.00
CA ILE A 107 15.19 -11.91 29.08
C ILE A 107 14.98 -13.42 29.32
N TRP A 108 14.89 -14.22 28.25
CA TRP A 108 14.76 -15.68 28.36
C TRP A 108 15.96 -16.34 29.03
N THR A 109 17.17 -15.91 28.69
CA THR A 109 18.42 -16.46 29.28
C THR A 109 18.57 -16.10 30.76
N GLN A 110 18.09 -14.93 31.22
CA GLN A 110 18.10 -14.58 32.65
C GLN A 110 17.04 -15.33 33.48
N ASN A 111 15.82 -15.56 32.95
CA ASN A 111 14.76 -16.26 33.70
C ASN A 111 14.92 -17.78 33.74
N THR A 112 15.89 -18.37 33.03
CA THR A 112 16.13 -19.83 33.05
C THR A 112 16.73 -20.31 34.39
N TYR A 113 17.14 -19.40 35.28
CA TYR A 113 17.54 -19.73 36.67
C TYR A 113 16.44 -19.53 37.72
N GLY A 114 15.22 -19.11 37.34
CA GLY A 114 14.14 -18.93 38.31
C GLY A 114 12.82 -18.46 37.70
N GLN A 115 11.80 -19.29 37.86
CA GLN A 115 10.37 -19.05 37.61
C GLN A 115 9.88 -18.80 36.16
N THR A 116 9.11 -19.78 35.72
CA THR A 116 8.17 -19.82 34.60
C THR A 116 7.29 -18.57 34.52
N THR A 117 7.64 -17.64 33.64
CA THR A 117 6.70 -16.61 33.17
C THR A 117 6.59 -16.66 31.65
N VAL A 118 5.70 -17.53 31.18
CA VAL A 118 5.31 -17.74 29.78
C VAL A 118 4.60 -16.51 29.17
N LEU A 119 4.51 -15.39 29.91
CA LEU A 119 3.66 -14.25 29.56
C LEU A 119 4.29 -13.19 28.64
N SER A 120 5.61 -13.16 28.44
CA SER A 120 6.24 -11.97 27.82
C SER A 120 6.54 -12.07 26.31
N SER A 121 6.60 -13.27 25.73
CA SER A 121 6.90 -13.44 24.29
C SER A 121 5.70 -13.14 23.38
N THR A 122 4.48 -13.44 23.84
CA THR A 122 3.23 -13.23 23.10
C THR A 122 2.71 -11.78 23.15
N LEU A 123 3.02 -11.04 24.22
CA LEU A 123 2.63 -9.64 24.40
C LEU A 123 3.47 -8.65 23.56
N LEU A 124 4.75 -8.95 23.32
CA LEU A 124 5.68 -8.00 22.68
C LEU A 124 5.58 -7.97 21.15
N THR A 125 5.20 -9.07 20.48
CA THR A 125 4.99 -9.06 19.02
C THR A 125 3.88 -10.04 18.63
N SER A 126 2.63 -9.56 18.59
CA SER A 126 1.54 -10.41 18.12
C SER A 126 1.82 -10.90 16.69
N PRO A 127 1.47 -12.15 16.33
CA PRO A 127 1.68 -12.68 14.98
C PRO A 127 1.10 -11.78 13.88
N THR A 128 0.01 -11.08 14.19
CA THR A 128 -0.63 -10.10 13.31
C THR A 128 0.25 -8.88 13.06
N LYS A 129 0.92 -8.35 14.10
CA LYS A 129 1.84 -7.20 13.96
C LYS A 129 3.04 -7.58 13.09
N VAL A 130 3.65 -8.75 13.32
CA VAL A 130 4.80 -9.23 12.52
C VAL A 130 4.43 -9.42 11.05
N LYS A 131 3.23 -9.94 10.76
CA LYS A 131 2.73 -10.06 9.38
C LYS A 131 2.59 -8.71 8.70
N THR A 132 2.01 -7.70 9.37
CA THR A 132 1.90 -6.34 8.84
C THR A 132 3.27 -5.71 8.58
N VAL A 133 4.24 -5.97 9.46
CA VAL A 133 5.62 -5.49 9.29
C VAL A 133 6.28 -6.13 8.08
N LYS A 134 6.26 -7.46 7.97
CA LYS A 134 6.87 -8.20 6.86
C LYS A 134 6.23 -7.83 5.52
N LEU A 135 4.93 -7.56 5.53
CA LEU A 135 4.19 -7.01 4.39
C LEU A 135 4.72 -5.63 3.98
N ALA A 136 4.81 -4.67 4.91
CA ALA A 136 5.32 -3.33 4.63
C ALA A 136 6.76 -3.36 4.10
N MET A 137 7.61 -4.23 4.66
CA MET A 137 8.98 -4.44 4.18
C MET A 137 9.02 -4.95 2.74
N THR A 138 8.15 -5.91 2.40
CA THR A 138 8.06 -6.45 1.04
C THR A 138 7.68 -5.36 0.05
N ILE A 139 6.71 -4.50 0.40
CA ILE A 139 6.29 -3.37 -0.44
C ILE A 139 7.47 -2.41 -0.69
N ILE A 140 8.22 -2.05 0.36
CA ILE A 140 9.35 -1.13 0.22
C ILE A 140 10.48 -1.75 -0.61
N ILE A 141 10.78 -3.04 -0.45
CA ILE A 141 11.80 -3.73 -1.26
C ILE A 141 11.41 -3.72 -2.73
N VAL A 142 10.16 -4.10 -3.04
CA VAL A 142 9.63 -4.10 -4.41
C VAL A 142 9.70 -2.70 -5.00
N PHE A 143 9.34 -1.67 -4.25
CA PHE A 143 9.49 -0.28 -4.65
C PHE A 143 10.93 0.06 -5.07
N VAL A 144 11.92 -0.20 -4.21
CA VAL A 144 13.33 0.11 -4.50
C VAL A 144 13.82 -0.66 -5.73
N VAL A 145 13.52 -1.96 -5.82
CA VAL A 145 13.94 -2.80 -6.95
C VAL A 145 13.34 -2.32 -8.27
N CYS A 146 12.06 -1.93 -8.29
CA CYS A 146 11.40 -1.41 -9.48
C CYS A 146 11.96 -0.05 -9.93
N TRP A 147 12.33 0.83 -9.01
CA TRP A 147 12.83 2.17 -9.33
C TRP A 147 14.32 2.24 -9.68
N THR A 148 15.13 1.37 -9.07
CA THR A 148 16.60 1.37 -9.23
C THR A 148 17.07 1.37 -10.70
N PRO A 149 16.62 0.45 -11.57
CA PRO A 149 17.16 0.37 -12.92
C PRO A 149 16.88 1.63 -13.75
N TYR A 150 15.69 2.22 -13.61
CA TYR A 150 15.35 3.48 -14.29
C TYR A 150 16.23 4.64 -13.80
N MET A 151 16.43 4.76 -12.48
CA MET A 151 17.24 5.82 -11.89
C MET A 151 18.70 5.71 -12.30
N VAL A 152 19.29 4.51 -12.22
CA VAL A 152 20.70 4.28 -12.56
C VAL A 152 20.96 4.61 -14.03
N ILE A 153 20.17 4.05 -14.95
CA ILE A 153 20.35 4.29 -16.40
C ILE A 153 20.11 5.77 -16.75
N THR A 154 19.11 6.41 -16.14
CA THR A 154 18.83 7.84 -16.37
C THR A 154 19.95 8.75 -15.85
N LEU A 155 20.52 8.43 -14.69
CA LEU A 155 21.67 9.17 -14.16
C LEU A 155 22.91 8.97 -15.05
N ILE A 156 23.18 7.75 -15.52
CA ILE A 156 24.27 7.49 -16.48
C ILE A 156 24.10 8.35 -17.74
N GLU A 157 22.91 8.36 -18.35
CA GLU A 157 22.63 9.20 -19.52
C GLU A 157 22.91 10.68 -19.24
N ILE A 158 22.41 11.21 -18.11
CA ILE A 158 22.56 12.63 -17.74
C ILE A 158 24.02 13.02 -17.46
N TYR A 159 24.77 12.15 -16.78
CA TYR A 159 26.16 12.42 -16.40
C TYR A 159 27.17 12.08 -17.51
N SER A 160 26.78 11.28 -18.50
CA SER A 160 27.60 10.98 -19.66
C SER A 160 27.76 12.13 -20.66
N ASN A 161 27.22 13.33 -20.39
CA ASN A 161 27.22 14.47 -21.33
C ASN A 161 26.71 14.08 -22.73
N HIS A 162 25.68 13.24 -22.81
CA HIS A 162 25.11 12.70 -24.06
C HIS A 162 25.99 11.71 -24.85
N HIS A 163 27.15 11.28 -24.33
CA HIS A 163 27.91 10.18 -24.95
C HIS A 163 27.15 8.85 -24.89
N PHE A 164 26.36 8.65 -23.84
CA PHE A 164 25.43 7.53 -23.74
C PHE A 164 24.00 8.05 -23.88
N ARG A 165 23.29 7.58 -24.90
CA ARG A 165 21.87 7.86 -25.10
C ARG A 165 21.11 6.55 -25.15
N LYS A 166 20.21 6.35 -24.18
CA LYS A 166 19.42 5.12 -24.11
C LYS A 166 18.41 5.08 -25.28
N PRO A 167 18.21 3.91 -25.92
CA PRO A 167 17.21 3.78 -26.97
C PRO A 167 15.78 3.88 -26.41
N SER A 168 14.84 4.34 -27.24
CA SER A 168 13.45 4.61 -26.80
C SER A 168 12.72 3.38 -26.24
N TRP A 169 13.00 2.18 -26.75
CA TRP A 169 12.40 0.95 -26.24
C TRP A 169 12.88 0.65 -24.81
N LEU A 170 14.14 0.93 -24.50
CA LEU A 170 14.72 0.69 -23.17
C LEU A 170 14.11 1.66 -22.16
N ASP A 171 13.92 2.92 -22.53
CA ASP A 171 13.20 3.90 -21.71
C ASP A 171 11.77 3.43 -21.38
N GLY A 172 11.04 2.92 -22.38
CA GLY A 172 9.70 2.34 -22.19
C GLY A 172 9.67 1.14 -21.24
N VAL A 173 10.63 0.21 -21.39
CA VAL A 173 10.76 -0.96 -20.49
C VAL A 173 11.07 -0.52 -19.06
N LEU A 174 12.03 0.38 -18.88
CA LEU A 174 12.42 0.87 -17.56
C LEU A 174 11.26 1.60 -16.86
N GLN A 175 10.52 2.43 -17.59
CA GLN A 175 9.32 3.10 -17.06
C GLN A 175 8.22 2.09 -16.71
N THR A 176 8.04 1.03 -17.51
CA THR A 176 7.08 -0.03 -17.23
C THR A 176 7.44 -0.76 -15.93
N ILE A 177 8.72 -1.05 -15.69
CA ILE A 177 9.21 -1.62 -14.43
C ILE A 177 8.90 -0.70 -13.25
N CYS A 178 9.08 0.61 -13.40
CA CYS A 178 8.68 1.58 -12.38
C CYS A 178 7.18 1.53 -12.10
N PHE A 179 6.32 1.49 -13.12
CA PHE A 179 4.86 1.46 -12.93
C PHE A 179 4.34 0.14 -12.37
N LEU A 180 5.03 -0.98 -12.64
CA LEU A 180 4.71 -2.30 -12.11
C LEU A 180 4.67 -2.32 -10.57
N GLN A 181 5.40 -1.43 -9.88
CA GLN A 181 5.36 -1.31 -8.42
C GLN A 181 3.94 -1.12 -7.86
N SER A 182 3.09 -0.34 -8.55
CA SER A 182 1.70 -0.12 -8.14
C SER A 182 0.86 -1.39 -8.33
N GLY A 183 1.11 -2.11 -9.42
CA GLY A 183 0.42 -3.34 -9.78
C GLY A 183 0.77 -4.54 -8.91
N LEU A 184 1.97 -4.55 -8.30
CA LEU A 184 2.40 -5.63 -7.41
C LEU A 184 1.74 -5.59 -6.03
N ASN A 185 1.23 -4.43 -5.60
CA ASN A 185 0.64 -4.26 -4.27
C ASN A 185 -0.48 -5.29 -3.97
N PRO A 186 -1.54 -5.47 -4.79
CA PRO A 186 -2.57 -6.49 -4.57
C PRO A 186 -2.02 -7.92 -4.44
N PHE A 187 -1.04 -8.30 -5.26
CA PHE A 187 -0.42 -9.64 -5.20
C PHE A 187 0.36 -9.83 -3.90
N ILE A 188 1.09 -8.81 -3.47
CA ILE A 188 1.79 -8.80 -2.18
C ILE A 188 0.78 -8.94 -1.03
N TYR A 189 -0.29 -8.15 -1.02
CA TYR A 189 -1.34 -8.29 0.00
C TYR A 189 -1.99 -9.67 -0.01
N MET A 190 -2.22 -10.26 -1.20
CA MET A 190 -2.82 -11.58 -1.34
C MET A 190 -1.90 -12.66 -0.75
N ALA A 191 -0.63 -12.70 -1.15
CA ALA A 191 0.36 -13.65 -0.64
C ALA A 191 0.47 -13.63 0.90
N PHE A 192 0.39 -12.45 1.51
CA PHE A 192 0.48 -12.31 2.96
C PHE A 192 -0.85 -12.59 3.70
N ASN A 193 -1.99 -12.56 3.00
CA ASN A 193 -3.32 -12.83 3.57
C ASN A 193 -3.84 -14.25 3.31
N GLN A 194 -3.13 -15.09 2.54
CA GLN A 194 -3.50 -16.47 2.21
C GLN A 194 -3.81 -17.40 3.41
N GLY A 195 -3.51 -16.97 4.64
CA GLY A 195 -3.82 -17.71 5.87
C GLY A 195 -5.13 -17.31 6.58
N ARG A 196 -5.94 -16.36 6.08
CA ARG A 196 -7.23 -16.05 6.71
C ARG A 196 -8.28 -17.08 6.25
N LYS A 197 -8.43 -18.16 7.02
CA LYS A 197 -9.68 -18.94 6.99
C LYS A 197 -10.82 -17.97 7.34
N TYR A 198 -11.66 -17.62 6.37
CA TYR A 198 -12.89 -16.88 6.68
C TYR A 198 -13.68 -17.73 7.69
N SER A 199 -14.01 -17.13 8.84
CA SER A 199 -14.80 -17.85 9.84
C SER A 199 -16.10 -18.31 9.17
N PRO A 200 -16.53 -19.57 9.33
CA PRO A 200 -17.81 -20.05 8.82
C PRO A 200 -18.97 -19.15 9.24
N ALA A 201 -18.85 -18.42 10.35
CA ALA A 201 -19.82 -17.44 10.82
C ALA A 201 -19.99 -16.24 9.86
N ILE A 202 -18.91 -15.75 9.23
CA ILE A 202 -18.97 -14.64 8.27
C ILE A 202 -19.61 -15.10 6.96
N ILE A 203 -19.29 -16.32 6.53
CA ILE A 203 -19.90 -16.95 5.34
C ILE A 203 -21.40 -17.18 5.58
N ARG A 204 -21.78 -17.67 6.76
CA ARG A 204 -23.19 -17.86 7.14
C ARG A 204 -23.94 -16.53 7.27
N ALA A 205 -23.30 -15.50 7.83
CA ALA A 205 -23.90 -14.16 7.92
C ALA A 205 -24.16 -13.59 6.52
N ALA A 206 -23.18 -13.63 5.61
CA ALA A 206 -23.34 -13.20 4.23
C ALA A 206 -24.42 -14.00 3.48
N ALA A 207 -24.46 -15.33 3.68
CA ALA A 207 -25.49 -16.19 3.11
C ALA A 207 -26.90 -15.86 3.62
N SER A 208 -27.04 -15.56 4.92
CA SER A 208 -28.33 -15.18 5.53
C SER A 208 -28.83 -13.80 5.07
N THR A 209 -27.92 -12.87 4.78
CA THR A 209 -28.28 -11.57 4.20
C THR A 209 -28.72 -11.71 2.74
N LEU A 210 -28.05 -12.59 1.97
CA LEU A 210 -28.41 -12.87 0.58
C LEU A 210 -29.78 -13.57 0.46
N SER A 211 -30.10 -14.51 1.37
CA SER A 211 -31.41 -15.19 1.39
C SER A 211 -32.54 -14.21 1.72
N GLN A 212 -32.35 -13.32 2.68
CA GLN A 212 -33.35 -12.30 3.02
C GLN A 212 -33.61 -11.29 1.88
N THR A 213 -32.58 -10.95 1.10
CA THR A 213 -32.77 -10.10 -0.09
C THR A 213 -33.42 -10.82 -1.26
N SER A 214 -33.28 -12.14 -1.35
CA SER A 214 -33.95 -12.97 -2.37
C SER A 214 -35.44 -13.09 -2.10
N ASP A 215 -35.84 -13.34 -0.85
CA ASP A 215 -37.26 -13.39 -0.46
C ASP A 215 -37.96 -12.04 -0.63
N ARG A 216 -37.26 -10.93 -0.40
CA ARG A 216 -37.83 -9.58 -0.58
C ARG A 216 -38.05 -9.20 -2.05
N LYS A 217 -37.40 -9.89 -3.00
CA LYS A 217 -37.54 -9.65 -4.45
C LYS A 217 -38.59 -10.54 -5.13
N ASN A 218 -39.26 -11.47 -4.42
CA ASN A 218 -40.31 -12.29 -5.00
C ASN A 218 -41.70 -12.07 -4.36
N PRO A 219 -42.41 -10.96 -4.64
CA PRO A 219 -43.75 -10.70 -4.09
C PRO A 219 -44.85 -11.59 -4.68
N ARG A 220 -44.56 -12.46 -5.66
CA ARG A 220 -45.60 -13.14 -6.46
C ARG A 220 -46.19 -14.40 -5.82
N GLN A 221 -45.68 -14.88 -4.68
CA GLN A 221 -46.09 -16.19 -4.14
C GLN A 221 -47.01 -16.15 -2.89
N GLN A 222 -47.36 -14.96 -2.38
CA GLN A 222 -48.32 -14.84 -1.25
C GLN A 222 -49.78 -14.55 -1.65
N ARG A 223 -50.08 -14.31 -2.94
CA ARG A 223 -51.45 -13.94 -3.38
C ARG A 223 -52.36 -15.11 -3.76
N GLY A 224 -51.91 -16.37 -3.62
CA GLY A 224 -52.62 -17.56 -4.08
C GLY A 224 -53.37 -18.38 -3.02
N ARG A 225 -53.46 -17.94 -1.76
CA ARG A 225 -53.94 -18.80 -0.65
C ARG A 225 -55.19 -18.31 0.08
N HIS A 226 -55.98 -17.41 -0.51
CA HIS A 226 -57.18 -16.85 0.14
C HIS A 226 -58.48 -16.93 -0.68
N GLY A 227 -58.52 -17.75 -1.72
CA GLY A 227 -59.76 -18.00 -2.46
C GLY A 227 -59.97 -19.50 -2.61
N SER A 228 -60.70 -20.12 -1.69
CA SER A 228 -61.57 -21.29 -1.89
C SER A 228 -61.94 -21.91 -0.53
N LYS A 229 -63.24 -22.16 -0.35
CA LYS A 229 -63.94 -22.88 0.74
C LYS A 229 -64.46 -21.99 1.89
N LEU A 230 -65.76 -21.98 2.22
CA LEU A 230 -66.93 -22.67 1.67
C LEU A 230 -68.18 -21.93 2.19
N PHE A 231 -69.20 -21.81 1.35
CA PHE A 231 -70.59 -21.54 1.73
C PHE A 231 -71.25 -22.82 2.27
N TYR A 232 -72.30 -22.62 3.06
CA TYR A 232 -73.16 -23.55 3.82
C TYR A 232 -72.67 -23.93 5.22
#